data_AF-A0A9E4B0M6-F1
#
_entry.id   AF-A0A9E4B0M6-F1
#
_cell.length_a   1.000
_cell.length_b   1.000
_cell.length_c   1.000
_cell.angle_alpha   90.00
_cell.angle_beta   90.00
_cell.angle_gamma   90.00
#
_symmetry.space_group_name_H-M   'P 1'
#
loop_
_entity.id
_entity.type
_entity.pdbx_description
1 polymer ?
#
loop_
_entity_poly.entity_id
_entity_poly.type
_entity_poly.pdbx_seq_one_letter_code
_entity_poly.pdbx_strand_id
1 'polypeptide(L)'
;MRDIMHRFMCVYVVGVLIVAISGCASHSILGSLSEDANHAFREVRWGFSQERVELAEAGNRVYERTENALVYRHKINGVDCLLIYTFKDNQLRTAGYVTVTPVMNAENIIEEAVDKYGMPTTVNNTEMMWKNSNTVIFANVYDSVKKVTQTKYQHTSGGLLRDVLQQNLAKRGEEGVIKYFDGVFAYVDRAFYDQLYEMEFPLSELSFYEKQLMGVIERGKRTIIPGLGTIPQGAIQQ
;
A
#
# COMPACT_ATOMS: atom_id res chain seq x y z
N MET A 1 39.70 59.72 4.45
CA MET A 1 38.82 58.88 5.30
C MET A 1 37.34 59.02 4.93
N ARG A 2 36.96 59.05 3.64
CA ARG A 2 35.55 58.94 3.19
C ARG A 2 35.32 57.81 2.18
N ASP A 3 36.37 57.28 1.56
CA ASP A 3 36.25 56.21 0.54
C ASP A 3 36.31 54.77 1.06
N ILE A 4 36.65 54.55 2.34
CA ILE A 4 36.71 53.19 2.91
C ILE A 4 35.34 52.72 3.41
N MET A 5 34.44 53.65 3.73
CA MET A 5 33.13 53.33 4.31
C MET A 5 32.09 52.90 3.25
N HIS A 6 32.31 53.21 1.97
CA HIS A 6 31.38 52.84 0.90
C HIS A 6 31.58 51.42 0.36
N ARG A 7 32.76 50.81 0.58
CA ARG A 7 33.06 49.45 0.11
C ARG A 7 32.60 48.35 1.06
N PHE A 8 32.40 48.65 2.35
CA PHE A 8 31.87 47.66 3.31
C PHE A 8 30.34 47.56 3.30
N MET A 9 29.64 48.57 2.79
CA MET A 9 28.17 48.58 2.81
C MET A 9 27.52 47.91 1.58
N CYS A 10 28.27 47.68 0.49
CA CYS A 10 27.78 46.90 -0.66
C CYS A 10 27.97 45.37 -0.52
N VAL A 11 28.84 44.92 0.39
CA VAL A 11 29.07 43.48 0.60
C VAL A 11 27.99 42.85 1.50
N TYR A 12 27.27 43.65 2.29
CA TYR A 12 26.20 43.16 3.16
C TYR A 12 24.83 42.98 2.48
N VAL A 13 24.64 43.49 1.26
CA VAL A 13 23.36 43.38 0.53
C VAL A 13 23.32 42.19 -0.45
N VAL A 14 24.48 41.57 -0.74
CA VAL A 14 24.56 40.39 -1.63
C VAL A 14 24.63 39.06 -0.83
N GLY A 15 24.81 39.13 0.50
CA GLY A 15 24.99 37.97 1.38
C GLY A 15 23.74 37.39 2.06
N VAL A 16 22.53 37.80 1.68
CA VAL A 16 21.26 37.34 2.33
C VAL A 16 20.19 36.94 1.31
N LEU A 17 20.57 36.40 0.15
CA LEU A 17 19.61 35.91 -0.85
C LEU A 17 19.96 34.54 -1.44
N ILE A 18 20.50 33.64 -0.62
CA ILE A 18 20.71 32.22 -1.00
C ILE A 18 20.33 31.30 0.18
N VAL A 19 19.13 31.44 0.75
CA VAL A 19 18.53 30.39 1.60
C VAL A 19 16.99 30.44 1.49
N ALA A 20 16.46 30.17 0.30
CA ALA A 20 15.03 29.90 0.13
C ALA A 20 14.77 28.98 -1.07
N ILE A 21 15.68 28.04 -1.32
CA ILE A 21 15.40 26.86 -2.14
C ILE A 21 15.52 25.64 -1.22
N SER A 22 14.77 25.66 -0.12
CA SER A 22 14.25 24.42 0.43
C SER A 22 13.33 23.86 -0.64
N GLY A 23 13.93 23.10 -1.55
CA GLY A 23 13.22 22.32 -2.54
C GLY A 23 12.11 21.58 -1.80
N CYS A 24 10.92 21.60 -2.38
CA CYS A 24 9.94 20.57 -2.12
C CYS A 24 10.65 19.25 -2.39
N ALA A 25 11.23 18.64 -1.35
CA ALA A 25 11.72 17.29 -1.43
C ALA A 25 10.50 16.50 -1.84
N SER A 26 10.47 16.09 -3.12
CA SER A 26 9.56 15.08 -3.61
C SER A 26 9.74 13.91 -2.65
N HIS A 27 8.82 13.78 -1.69
CA HIS A 27 8.81 12.66 -0.77
C HIS A 27 8.48 11.45 -1.64
N SER A 28 9.53 10.87 -2.20
CA SER A 28 9.47 9.66 -2.97
C SER A 28 8.93 8.58 -2.05
N ILE A 29 7.89 7.88 -2.49
CA ILE A 29 7.26 6.73 -1.81
C ILE A 29 8.29 5.66 -1.44
N LEU A 30 9.40 5.62 -2.18
CA LEU A 30 10.53 4.77 -1.88
C LEU A 30 11.02 4.93 -0.43
N GLY A 31 10.94 6.11 0.17
CA GLY A 31 11.30 6.31 1.57
C GLY A 31 10.26 5.77 2.56
N SER A 32 8.96 5.86 2.23
CA SER A 32 7.90 5.31 3.11
C SER A 32 7.76 3.80 2.98
N LEU A 33 8.27 3.23 1.90
CA LEU A 33 8.32 1.81 1.67
C LEU A 33 9.70 1.22 2.01
N SER A 34 10.81 1.95 2.14
CA SER A 34 12.13 1.31 2.32
C SER A 34 12.16 0.44 3.58
N GLU A 35 12.37 -0.85 3.39
CA GLU A 35 12.70 -1.77 4.47
C GLU A 35 14.21 -1.84 4.55
N ASP A 36 14.78 -1.40 5.67
CA ASP A 36 16.12 -1.85 6.05
C ASP A 36 16.07 -3.38 6.21
N ALA A 37 17.18 -4.08 5.99
CA ALA A 37 17.30 -5.52 6.26
C ALA A 37 16.95 -5.91 7.72
N ASN A 38 16.80 -4.91 8.57
CA ASN A 38 16.42 -4.98 9.96
C ASN A 38 14.91 -4.80 10.22
N HIS A 39 14.08 -4.48 9.25
CA HIS A 39 12.65 -4.25 9.44
C HIS A 39 11.83 -5.08 8.47
N ALA A 40 10.66 -5.52 8.93
CA ALA A 40 9.78 -6.38 8.15
C ALA A 40 8.65 -5.61 7.45
N PHE A 41 8.40 -4.38 7.91
CA PHE A 41 7.53 -3.39 7.31
C PHE A 41 7.83 -2.04 7.98
N ARG A 42 8.13 -1.00 7.19
CA ARG A 42 8.56 0.33 7.71
C ARG A 42 9.66 0.19 8.79
N GLU A 43 9.43 0.71 9.99
CA GLU A 43 10.37 0.64 11.13
C GLU A 43 9.98 -0.43 12.16
N VAL A 44 9.16 -1.42 11.78
CA VAL A 44 8.69 -2.48 12.68
C VAL A 44 9.13 -3.87 12.23
N ARG A 45 9.09 -4.84 13.15
CA ARG A 45 9.38 -6.26 12.90
C ARG A 45 8.20 -7.13 13.34
N TRP A 46 8.06 -8.29 12.72
CA TRP A 46 7.13 -9.33 13.20
C TRP A 46 7.42 -9.67 14.65
N GLY A 47 6.35 -9.89 15.42
CA GLY A 47 6.41 -10.14 16.86
C GLY A 47 6.50 -8.89 17.75
N PHE A 48 6.59 -7.67 17.19
CA PHE A 48 6.52 -6.45 18.01
C PHE A 48 5.17 -6.32 18.71
N SER A 49 5.19 -5.80 19.94
CA SER A 49 3.96 -5.47 20.67
C SER A 49 3.29 -4.22 20.11
N GLN A 50 2.01 -4.06 20.40
CA GLN A 50 1.24 -2.89 20.00
C GLN A 50 1.89 -1.59 20.49
N GLU A 51 2.36 -1.55 21.74
CA GLU A 51 3.04 -0.39 22.31
C GLU A 51 4.35 -0.08 21.56
N ARG A 52 5.08 -1.12 21.17
CA ARG A 52 6.34 -0.94 20.42
C ARG A 52 6.08 -0.42 19.01
N VAL A 53 5.02 -0.88 18.36
CA VAL A 53 4.58 -0.35 17.06
C VAL A 53 4.14 1.11 17.20
N GLU A 54 3.40 1.46 18.25
CA GLU A 54 3.00 2.85 18.51
C GLU A 54 4.19 3.79 18.71
N LEU A 55 5.22 3.31 19.40
CA LEU A 55 6.46 4.07 19.57
C LEU A 55 7.22 4.26 18.25
N ALA A 56 7.24 3.23 17.39
CA ALA A 56 7.83 3.33 16.05
C ALA A 56 7.04 4.31 15.15
N GLU A 57 5.72 4.41 15.34
CA GLU A 57 4.85 5.34 14.61
C GLU A 57 4.63 6.67 15.36
N ALA A 58 5.55 7.03 16.27
CA ALA A 58 5.44 8.26 17.05
C ALA A 58 5.28 9.48 16.13
N GLY A 59 4.24 10.28 16.40
CA GLY A 59 3.88 11.45 15.59
C GLY A 59 2.72 11.20 14.63
N ASN A 60 2.36 9.93 14.36
CA ASN A 60 1.14 9.61 13.61
C ASN A 60 -0.08 9.57 14.53
N ARG A 61 -1.19 10.15 14.06
CA ARG A 61 -2.46 10.14 14.81
C ARG A 61 -3.15 8.79 14.63
N VAL A 62 -3.34 8.08 15.74
CA VAL A 62 -4.14 6.86 15.79
C VAL A 62 -5.57 7.19 15.36
N TYR A 63 -6.05 6.47 14.36
CA TYR A 63 -7.42 6.54 13.85
C TYR A 63 -8.32 5.55 14.61
N GLU A 64 -7.84 4.33 14.81
CA GLU A 64 -8.55 3.28 15.54
C GLU A 64 -7.55 2.46 16.35
N ARG A 65 -7.96 2.07 17.56
CA ARG A 65 -7.22 1.16 18.43
C ARG A 65 -8.17 0.10 18.97
N THR A 66 -7.81 -1.15 18.74
CA THR A 66 -8.45 -2.33 19.35
C THR A 66 -7.36 -3.23 19.94
N GLU A 67 -7.76 -4.29 20.62
CA GLU A 67 -6.82 -5.31 21.13
C GLU A 67 -6.02 -5.99 20.01
N ASN A 68 -6.62 -6.15 18.84
CA ASN A 68 -6.03 -6.91 17.73
C ASN A 68 -5.58 -6.01 16.56
N ALA A 69 -5.76 -4.69 16.66
CA ALA A 69 -5.43 -3.78 15.57
C ALA A 69 -5.07 -2.37 16.02
N LEU A 70 -4.18 -1.76 15.26
CA LEU A 70 -3.78 -0.37 15.37
C LEU A 70 -3.83 0.25 13.98
N VAL A 71 -4.65 1.28 13.81
CA VAL A 71 -4.92 1.88 12.51
C VAL A 71 -4.60 3.36 12.55
N TYR A 72 -3.91 3.83 11.52
CA TYR A 72 -3.55 5.23 11.31
C TYR A 72 -4.11 5.72 9.99
N ARG A 73 -4.37 7.02 9.91
CA ARG A 73 -4.57 7.67 8.60
C ARG A 73 -3.21 8.02 8.03
N HIS A 74 -2.98 7.63 6.79
CA HIS A 74 -1.74 7.90 6.07
C HIS A 74 -2.02 8.38 4.65
N LYS A 75 -1.03 9.01 4.03
CA LYS A 75 -1.09 9.40 2.62
C LYS A 75 0.10 8.84 1.88
N ILE A 76 -0.18 8.10 0.81
CA ILE A 76 0.83 7.61 -0.14
C ILE A 76 0.58 8.37 -1.43
N ASN A 77 1.54 9.17 -1.91
CA ASN A 77 1.36 9.96 -3.15
C ASN A 77 0.10 10.84 -3.19
N GLY A 78 -0.35 11.33 -2.04
CA GLY A 78 -1.59 12.11 -1.97
C GLY A 78 -2.87 11.27 -2.06
N VAL A 79 -2.76 9.95 -2.16
CA VAL A 79 -3.85 9.00 -1.93
C VAL A 79 -4.05 8.79 -0.44
N ASP A 80 -5.28 8.99 0.04
CA ASP A 80 -5.66 8.70 1.41
C ASP A 80 -5.77 7.19 1.63
N CYS A 81 -4.96 6.68 2.56
CA CYS A 81 -4.92 5.28 2.94
C CYS A 81 -5.09 5.12 4.46
N LEU A 82 -5.54 3.94 4.87
CA LEU A 82 -5.36 3.42 6.21
C LEU A 82 -4.04 2.66 6.26
N LEU A 83 -3.18 3.01 7.21
CA LEU A 83 -2.03 2.22 7.61
C LEU A 83 -2.48 1.33 8.77
N ILE A 84 -2.46 0.03 8.56
CA ILE A 84 -3.06 -0.95 9.46
C ILE A 84 -1.99 -1.90 9.96
N TYR A 85 -2.01 -2.18 11.25
CA TYR A 85 -1.22 -3.20 11.92
C TYR A 85 -2.17 -4.15 12.64
N THR A 86 -1.99 -5.46 12.50
CA THR A 86 -2.79 -6.47 13.21
C THR A 86 -1.93 -7.34 14.10
N PHE A 87 -2.52 -7.70 15.23
CA PHE A 87 -1.85 -8.38 16.33
C PHE A 87 -2.64 -9.62 16.72
N LYS A 88 -1.92 -10.64 17.18
CA LYS A 88 -2.45 -11.79 17.92
C LYS A 88 -1.58 -11.98 19.14
N ASP A 89 -2.20 -12.13 20.31
CA ASP A 89 -1.48 -12.27 21.58
C ASP A 89 -0.45 -11.15 21.81
N ASN A 90 -0.83 -9.91 21.42
CA ASN A 90 0.01 -8.72 21.41
C ASN A 90 1.31 -8.86 20.59
N GLN A 91 1.27 -9.63 19.50
CA GLN A 91 2.40 -9.78 18.57
C GLN A 91 1.98 -9.41 17.15
N LEU A 92 2.71 -8.48 16.55
CA LEU A 92 2.49 -8.03 15.18
C LEU A 92 2.69 -9.19 14.21
N ARG A 93 1.68 -9.49 13.39
CA ARG A 93 1.76 -10.55 12.37
C ARG A 93 1.30 -10.14 10.97
N THR A 94 0.52 -9.07 10.84
CA THR A 94 0.25 -8.45 9.54
C THR A 94 0.29 -6.94 9.62
N ALA A 95 0.66 -6.29 8.52
CA ALA A 95 0.61 -4.86 8.38
C ALA A 95 0.38 -4.47 6.91
N GLY A 96 -0.06 -3.25 6.66
CA GLY A 96 -0.18 -2.78 5.28
C GLY A 96 -1.00 -1.53 5.11
N TYR A 97 -1.33 -1.27 3.86
CA TYR A 97 -2.07 -0.11 3.40
C TYR A 97 -3.35 -0.53 2.71
N VAL A 98 -4.42 0.20 3.00
CA VAL A 98 -5.72 0.06 2.33
C VAL A 98 -6.20 1.45 1.91
N THR A 99 -6.57 1.63 0.66
CA THR A 99 -7.13 2.91 0.18
C THR A 99 -8.45 3.22 0.87
N VAL A 100 -8.62 4.45 1.39
CA VAL A 100 -9.87 4.88 2.03
C VAL A 100 -10.96 5.14 0.98
N THR A 101 -10.55 5.67 -0.16
CA THR A 101 -11.42 5.94 -1.30
C THR A 101 -10.88 5.25 -2.55
N PRO A 102 -11.77 4.78 -3.44
CA PRO A 102 -11.37 4.27 -4.74
C PRO A 102 -10.52 5.29 -5.48
N VAL A 103 -9.35 4.89 -5.93
CA VAL A 103 -8.43 5.76 -6.68
C VAL A 103 -8.44 5.46 -8.16
N MET A 104 -8.22 6.51 -8.94
CA MET A 104 -7.84 6.36 -10.35
C MET A 104 -6.34 6.01 -10.39
N ASN A 105 -5.94 5.24 -11.40
CA ASN A 105 -4.56 4.85 -11.64
C ASN A 105 -3.93 3.97 -10.55
N ALA A 106 -4.69 3.03 -9.98
CA ALA A 106 -4.15 2.10 -8.97
C ALA A 106 -3.07 1.17 -9.53
N GLU A 107 -2.94 1.08 -10.87
CA GLU A 107 -1.78 0.47 -11.52
C GLU A 107 -0.44 1.06 -11.05
N ASN A 108 -0.38 2.32 -10.60
CA ASN A 108 0.84 2.90 -10.07
C ASN A 108 1.32 2.17 -8.79
N ILE A 109 0.40 1.69 -7.96
CA ILE A 109 0.73 0.89 -6.77
C ILE A 109 1.37 -0.44 -7.20
N ILE A 110 0.90 -1.00 -8.30
CA ILE A 110 1.45 -2.23 -8.88
C ILE A 110 2.84 -1.98 -9.45
N GLU A 111 3.02 -0.92 -10.25
CA GLU A 111 4.32 -0.55 -10.82
C GLU A 111 5.36 -0.33 -9.72
N GLU A 112 5.00 0.41 -8.67
CA GLU A 112 5.88 0.64 -7.52
C GLU A 112 6.25 -0.65 -6.77
N ALA A 113 5.29 -1.58 -6.63
CA ALA A 113 5.56 -2.88 -6.02
C ALA A 113 6.54 -3.71 -6.84
N VAL A 114 6.39 -3.72 -8.17
CA VAL A 114 7.28 -4.43 -9.10
C VAL A 114 8.67 -3.78 -9.13
N ASP A 115 8.75 -2.46 -9.16
CA ASP A 115 10.01 -1.73 -9.11
C ASP A 115 10.77 -2.02 -7.81
N LYS A 116 10.05 -2.17 -6.70
CA LYS A 116 10.65 -2.43 -5.38
C LYS A 116 11.08 -3.88 -5.18
N TYR A 117 10.22 -4.83 -5.52
CA TYR A 117 10.42 -6.25 -5.18
C TYR A 117 10.81 -7.12 -6.36
N GLY A 118 10.89 -6.54 -7.55
CA GLY A 118 11.02 -7.28 -8.79
C GLY A 118 9.72 -7.96 -9.18
N MET A 119 9.82 -8.95 -10.07
CA MET A 119 8.63 -9.67 -10.52
C MET A 119 8.01 -10.52 -9.40
N PRO A 120 6.68 -10.49 -9.22
CA PRO A 120 6.00 -11.31 -8.23
C PRO A 120 6.19 -12.80 -8.48
N THR A 121 6.30 -13.57 -7.39
CA THR A 121 6.35 -15.04 -7.40
C THR A 121 5.05 -15.68 -7.86
N THR A 122 3.92 -14.98 -7.75
CA THR A 122 2.63 -15.44 -8.27
C THR A 122 1.87 -14.25 -8.84
N VAL A 123 1.35 -14.41 -10.06
CA VAL A 123 0.50 -13.44 -10.74
C VAL A 123 -0.81 -14.11 -11.08
N ASN A 124 -1.91 -13.53 -10.63
CA ASN A 124 -3.20 -13.69 -11.31
C ASN A 124 -3.69 -12.32 -11.77
N ASN A 125 -4.83 -12.26 -12.45
CA ASN A 125 -5.28 -11.05 -13.15
C ASN A 125 -5.49 -9.81 -12.24
N THR A 126 -5.55 -9.98 -10.91
CA THR A 126 -5.79 -8.88 -9.94
C THR A 126 -4.87 -8.91 -8.73
N GLU A 127 -4.12 -9.99 -8.52
CA GLU A 127 -3.32 -10.23 -7.32
C GLU A 127 -1.88 -10.52 -7.69
N MET A 128 -0.97 -9.82 -7.02
CA MET A 128 0.46 -10.06 -7.09
C MET A 128 0.99 -10.41 -5.72
N MET A 129 1.86 -11.42 -5.67
CA MET A 129 2.41 -11.92 -4.43
C MET A 129 3.92 -12.12 -4.54
N TRP A 130 4.65 -11.63 -3.53
CA TRP A 130 6.08 -11.85 -3.35
C TRP A 130 6.30 -12.67 -2.07
N LYS A 131 7.11 -13.71 -2.18
CA LYS A 131 7.46 -14.58 -1.06
C LYS A 131 8.94 -14.42 -0.76
N ASN A 132 9.22 -13.72 0.34
CA ASN A 132 10.57 -13.61 0.91
C ASN A 132 10.73 -14.62 2.05
N SER A 133 11.93 -14.73 2.61
CA SER A 133 12.20 -15.71 3.68
C SER A 133 11.36 -15.48 4.94
N ASN A 134 11.02 -14.22 5.24
CA ASN A 134 10.37 -13.82 6.50
C ASN A 134 9.04 -13.08 6.30
N THR A 135 8.69 -12.71 5.07
CA THR A 135 7.50 -11.92 4.78
C THR A 135 6.85 -12.39 3.48
N VAL A 136 5.53 -12.43 3.46
CA VAL A 136 4.72 -12.54 2.24
C VAL A 136 4.07 -11.20 1.98
N ILE A 137 4.24 -10.69 0.77
CA ILE A 137 3.77 -9.38 0.36
C ILE A 137 2.65 -9.58 -0.65
N PHE A 138 1.54 -8.89 -0.45
CA PHE A 138 0.39 -8.89 -1.35
C PHE A 138 0.19 -7.49 -1.92
N ALA A 139 0.02 -7.40 -3.23
CA ALA A 139 -0.57 -6.23 -3.88
C ALA A 139 -1.84 -6.69 -4.60
N ASN A 140 -2.98 -6.12 -4.19
CA ASN A 140 -4.25 -6.38 -4.84
C ASN A 140 -4.89 -5.05 -5.25
N VAL A 141 -5.37 -5.01 -6.48
CA VAL A 141 -6.11 -3.88 -7.04
C VAL A 141 -7.36 -4.42 -7.72
N TYR A 142 -8.54 -3.98 -7.28
CA TYR A 142 -9.81 -4.43 -7.84
C TYR A 142 -10.74 -3.28 -8.22
N ASP A 143 -11.48 -3.45 -9.32
CA ASP A 143 -12.50 -2.50 -9.81
C ASP A 143 -13.59 -2.34 -8.72
N SER A 144 -13.66 -1.20 -8.04
CA SER A 144 -14.66 -0.95 -7.00
C SER A 144 -15.81 -0.05 -7.46
N VAL A 145 -15.53 0.93 -8.33
CA VAL A 145 -16.56 1.84 -8.86
C VAL A 145 -16.41 2.04 -10.36
N LYS A 146 -17.52 1.91 -11.10
CA LYS A 146 -17.60 2.27 -12.53
C LYS A 146 -18.52 3.48 -12.67
N LYS A 147 -17.96 4.62 -13.08
CA LYS A 147 -18.73 5.80 -13.44
C LYS A 147 -18.84 5.89 -14.95
N VAL A 148 -20.05 5.72 -15.46
CA VAL A 148 -20.35 5.93 -16.87
C VAL A 148 -20.46 7.43 -17.12
N THR A 149 -19.69 7.94 -18.07
CA THR A 149 -19.70 9.35 -18.46
C THR A 149 -20.15 9.48 -19.91
N GLN A 150 -20.93 10.51 -20.21
CA GLN A 150 -21.38 10.81 -21.57
C GLN A 150 -20.22 11.29 -22.47
N THR A 151 -19.08 11.66 -21.88
CA THR A 151 -17.90 12.18 -22.57
C THR A 151 -17.03 11.03 -23.05
N LYS A 152 -16.79 10.97 -24.36
CA LYS A 152 -15.82 10.04 -24.96
C LYS A 152 -14.40 10.56 -24.71
N TYR A 153 -13.61 9.86 -23.89
CA TYR A 153 -12.23 10.23 -23.63
C TYR A 153 -11.27 9.72 -24.72
N GLN A 154 -10.30 10.55 -25.10
CA GLN A 154 -9.15 10.15 -25.92
C GLN A 154 -7.94 9.95 -24.99
N HIS A 155 -7.46 8.71 -24.86
CA HIS A 155 -6.27 8.40 -24.08
C HIS A 155 -5.00 8.80 -24.85
N THR A 156 -4.09 9.52 -24.20
CA THR A 156 -2.77 9.88 -24.73
C THR A 156 -1.76 8.77 -24.43
N SER A 157 -0.97 8.41 -25.43
CA SER A 157 -0.24 7.14 -25.55
C SER A 157 1.20 7.22 -25.05
N GLY A 158 1.45 7.05 -23.74
CA GLY A 158 2.83 6.95 -23.25
C GLY A 158 2.96 6.00 -22.05
N GLY A 159 3.44 4.78 -22.27
CA GLY A 159 3.79 3.82 -21.21
C GLY A 159 3.30 2.39 -21.46
N LEU A 160 3.86 1.39 -20.74
CA LEU A 160 3.57 -0.07 -20.83
C LEU A 160 2.05 -0.40 -20.73
N LEU A 161 1.27 0.54 -20.21
CA LEU A 161 -0.17 0.71 -20.37
C LEU A 161 -0.70 0.54 -21.80
N ARG A 162 0.12 0.66 -22.84
CA ARG A 162 -0.29 0.51 -24.25
C ARG A 162 -0.87 -0.87 -24.57
N ASP A 163 -0.39 -1.94 -23.95
CA ASP A 163 -0.85 -3.31 -24.25
C ASP A 163 -2.12 -3.68 -23.47
N VAL A 164 -2.25 -3.19 -22.22
CA VAL A 164 -3.48 -3.28 -21.42
C VAL A 164 -4.56 -2.33 -21.97
N LEU A 165 -4.19 -1.17 -22.50
CA LEU A 165 -5.07 -0.27 -23.23
C LEU A 165 -5.43 -0.83 -24.60
N GLN A 166 -4.58 -1.60 -25.28
CA GLN A 166 -4.93 -2.23 -26.57
C GLN A 166 -6.07 -3.24 -26.45
N GLN A 167 -6.13 -4.01 -25.36
CA GLN A 167 -7.28 -4.87 -25.09
C GLN A 167 -8.57 -4.08 -24.78
N ASN A 168 -8.45 -2.86 -24.24
CA ASN A 168 -9.59 -1.96 -24.02
C ASN A 168 -9.91 -1.06 -25.23
N LEU A 169 -8.98 -0.88 -26.17
CA LEU A 169 -9.15 -0.10 -27.41
C LEU A 169 -10.14 -0.75 -28.38
N ALA A 170 -10.38 -2.06 -28.25
CA ALA A 170 -11.44 -2.77 -28.97
C ALA A 170 -12.86 -2.24 -28.65
N LYS A 171 -13.01 -1.40 -27.62
CA LYS A 171 -14.29 -0.82 -27.17
C LYS A 171 -14.47 0.65 -27.56
N ARG A 172 -13.75 1.14 -28.59
CA ARG A 172 -13.95 2.49 -29.16
C ARG A 172 -15.37 2.63 -29.71
N GLY A 173 -16.25 3.27 -28.94
CA GLY A 173 -17.65 3.52 -29.33
C GLY A 173 -18.62 3.58 -28.15
N GLU A 174 -18.27 2.95 -27.02
CA GLU A 174 -19.07 2.93 -25.79
C GLU A 174 -18.90 4.23 -24.99
N GLU A 175 -19.91 4.57 -24.17
CA GLU A 175 -19.84 5.67 -23.20
C GLU A 175 -18.57 5.53 -22.34
N GLY A 176 -17.90 6.64 -22.02
CA GLY A 176 -16.61 6.60 -21.32
C GLY A 176 -16.81 6.07 -19.89
N VAL A 177 -16.40 4.84 -19.61
CA VAL A 177 -16.45 4.29 -18.24
C VAL A 177 -15.14 4.63 -17.53
N ILE A 178 -15.22 5.51 -16.53
CA ILE A 178 -14.12 5.73 -15.58
C ILE A 178 -14.20 4.63 -14.53
N LYS A 179 -13.14 3.83 -14.43
CA LYS A 179 -12.97 2.83 -13.38
C LYS A 179 -12.18 3.44 -12.22
N TYR A 180 -12.65 3.22 -11.01
CA TYR A 180 -11.92 3.46 -9.78
C TYR A 180 -11.63 2.12 -9.12
N PHE A 181 -10.49 2.05 -8.45
CA PHE A 181 -9.99 0.84 -7.86
C PHE A 181 -9.74 1.02 -6.38
N ASP A 182 -10.02 -0.02 -5.60
CA ASP A 182 -9.49 -0.11 -4.26
C ASP A 182 -8.14 -0.83 -4.32
N GLY A 183 -7.15 -0.27 -3.61
CA GLY A 183 -5.81 -0.81 -3.52
C GLY A 183 -5.52 -1.34 -2.12
N VAL A 184 -4.99 -2.55 -2.07
CA VAL A 184 -4.47 -3.16 -0.85
C VAL A 184 -3.01 -3.53 -1.07
N PHE A 185 -2.15 -3.12 -0.13
CA PHE A 185 -0.75 -3.48 -0.11
C PHE A 185 -0.36 -4.01 1.26
N ALA A 186 -0.24 -5.32 1.39
CA ALA A 186 -0.10 -6.01 2.67
C ALA A 186 1.19 -6.77 2.80
N TYR A 187 1.64 -6.89 4.05
CA TYR A 187 2.83 -7.55 4.51
C TYR A 187 2.41 -8.49 5.62
N VAL A 188 2.73 -9.77 5.45
CA VAL A 188 2.29 -10.84 6.33
C VAL A 188 3.51 -11.60 6.81
N ASP A 189 3.59 -11.83 8.12
CA ASP A 189 4.60 -12.70 8.70
C ASP A 189 4.57 -14.07 8.02
N ARG A 190 5.72 -14.52 7.54
CA ARG A 190 5.85 -15.80 6.84
C ARG A 190 5.38 -16.97 7.70
N ALA A 191 5.73 -16.98 8.99
CA ALA A 191 5.35 -18.08 9.88
C ALA A 191 3.82 -18.16 10.03
N PHE A 192 3.17 -17.02 10.20
CA PHE A 192 1.71 -16.93 10.21
C PHE A 192 1.09 -17.33 8.87
N TYR A 193 1.64 -16.87 7.74
CA TYR A 193 1.15 -17.26 6.42
C TYR A 193 1.23 -18.78 6.18
N ASP A 194 2.33 -19.41 6.59
CA ASP A 194 2.50 -20.86 6.44
C ASP A 194 1.53 -21.63 7.37
N GLN A 195 1.20 -21.11 8.56
CA GLN A 195 0.14 -21.68 9.42
C GLN A 195 -1.24 -21.68 8.77
N LEU A 196 -1.56 -20.69 7.92
CA LEU A 196 -2.81 -20.67 7.16
C LEU A 196 -2.89 -21.82 6.14
N TYR A 197 -1.75 -22.39 5.73
CA TYR A 197 -1.67 -23.48 4.77
C TYR A 197 -1.71 -24.86 5.44
N GLU A 198 -1.05 -25.01 6.59
CA GLU A 198 -0.79 -26.32 7.20
C GLU A 198 -1.95 -26.89 8.01
N MET A 199 -2.84 -26.03 8.51
CA MET A 199 -3.97 -26.46 9.32
C MET A 199 -5.22 -25.83 8.74
N GLU A 200 -6.37 -26.45 8.99
CA GLU A 200 -7.70 -25.87 8.79
C GLU A 200 -7.86 -24.63 9.67
N PHE A 201 -7.09 -23.57 9.40
CA PHE A 201 -7.00 -22.40 10.25
C PHE A 201 -8.40 -21.79 10.32
N PRO A 202 -8.98 -21.66 11.53
CA PRO A 202 -10.33 -21.17 11.66
C PRO A 202 -10.38 -19.73 11.17
N LEU A 203 -11.02 -19.48 10.03
CA LEU A 203 -11.10 -18.15 9.43
C LEU A 203 -11.89 -17.15 10.30
N SER A 204 -12.59 -17.64 11.32
CA SER A 204 -13.16 -16.84 12.40
C SER A 204 -12.08 -16.18 13.27
N GLU A 205 -10.88 -16.76 13.37
CA GLU A 205 -9.74 -16.17 14.08
C GLU A 205 -9.01 -15.08 13.31
N LEU A 206 -9.30 -14.93 12.01
CA LEU A 206 -8.82 -13.78 11.26
C LEU A 206 -9.64 -12.54 11.63
N SER A 207 -8.94 -11.50 12.06
CA SER A 207 -9.54 -10.19 12.26
C SER A 207 -10.11 -9.63 10.95
N PHE A 208 -11.03 -8.67 11.07
CA PHE A 208 -11.56 -7.95 9.91
C PHE A 208 -10.44 -7.39 9.01
N TYR A 209 -9.45 -6.75 9.64
CA TYR A 209 -8.34 -6.13 8.93
C TYR A 209 -7.40 -7.14 8.27
N GLU A 210 -7.17 -8.30 8.88
CA GLU A 210 -6.41 -9.40 8.26
C GLU A 210 -7.09 -9.92 7.01
N LYS A 211 -8.41 -10.11 7.06
CA LYS A 211 -9.19 -10.52 5.89
C LYS A 211 -9.07 -9.49 4.77
N GLN A 212 -9.14 -8.20 5.12
CA GLN A 212 -9.01 -7.11 4.15
C GLN A 212 -7.60 -7.05 3.54
N LEU A 213 -6.55 -7.07 4.39
CA LEU A 213 -5.16 -7.00 3.97
C LEU A 213 -4.74 -8.19 3.10
N MET A 214 -5.22 -9.39 3.43
CA MET A 214 -4.94 -10.59 2.64
C MET A 214 -5.87 -10.74 1.44
N GLY A 215 -6.84 -9.84 1.22
CA GLY A 215 -7.80 -9.95 0.12
C GLY A 215 -8.64 -11.22 0.20
N VAL A 216 -9.06 -11.62 1.40
CA VAL A 216 -9.89 -12.81 1.61
C VAL A 216 -11.26 -12.60 0.99
N ILE A 217 -11.64 -13.45 0.04
CA ILE A 217 -12.91 -13.35 -0.69
C ILE A 217 -13.84 -14.50 -0.26
N GLU A 218 -15.07 -14.17 0.11
CA GLU A 218 -16.14 -15.15 0.29
C GLU A 218 -16.95 -15.30 -1.00
N ARG A 219 -16.99 -16.52 -1.56
CA ARG A 219 -17.77 -16.84 -2.77
C ARG A 219 -18.69 -18.03 -2.52
N GLY A 220 -19.93 -17.74 -2.14
CA GLY A 220 -20.91 -18.76 -1.76
C GLY A 220 -20.51 -19.44 -0.46
N LYS A 221 -20.25 -20.75 -0.49
CA LYS A 221 -19.80 -21.55 0.67
C LYS A 221 -18.29 -21.77 0.73
N ARG A 222 -17.52 -20.92 0.07
CA ARG A 222 -16.07 -21.07 -0.11
C ARG A 222 -15.39 -19.77 0.25
N THR A 223 -14.28 -19.88 0.96
CA THR A 223 -13.40 -18.73 1.21
C THR A 223 -12.14 -18.90 0.39
N ILE A 224 -11.71 -17.84 -0.27
CA ILE A 224 -10.52 -17.83 -1.13
C ILE A 224 -9.52 -16.88 -0.48
N ILE A 225 -8.32 -17.38 -0.21
CA ILE A 225 -7.19 -16.55 0.19
C ILE A 225 -6.19 -16.52 -0.98
N PRO A 226 -5.87 -15.35 -1.53
CA PRO A 226 -4.84 -15.15 -2.54
C PRO A 226 -3.57 -15.95 -2.24
N GLY A 227 -3.08 -16.69 -3.24
CA GLY A 227 -1.87 -17.51 -3.12
C GLY A 227 -1.98 -18.79 -2.28
N LEU A 228 -3.06 -18.98 -1.50
CA LEU A 228 -3.36 -20.20 -0.75
C LEU A 228 -4.48 -21.03 -1.39
N GLY A 229 -5.34 -20.40 -2.19
CA GLY A 229 -6.43 -21.07 -2.90
C GLY A 229 -7.75 -21.07 -2.13
N THR A 230 -8.58 -22.09 -2.40
CA THR A 230 -9.93 -22.19 -1.80
C THR A 230 -9.89 -23.04 -0.52
N ILE A 231 -10.33 -22.46 0.59
CA ILE A 231 -10.51 -23.14 1.87
C ILE A 231 -11.99 -23.56 2.01
N PRO A 232 -12.28 -24.87 2.20
CA PRO A 232 -13.64 -25.34 2.43
C PRO A 232 -14.22 -24.81 3.75
N GLN A 233 -15.48 -24.36 3.76
CA GLN A 233 -16.18 -23.90 4.97
C GLN A 233 -16.38 -24.98 6.07
N GLY A 234 -16.02 -26.24 5.81
CA GLY A 234 -16.13 -27.34 6.78
C GLY A 234 -15.25 -27.19 8.02
N ALA A 235 -14.25 -26.28 7.97
CA ALA A 235 -13.39 -25.92 9.10
C ALA A 235 -13.98 -24.83 10.03
N ILE A 236 -15.19 -24.33 9.75
CA ILE A 236 -15.83 -23.18 10.46
C ILE A 236 -17.00 -23.66 11.35
N GLN A 237 -16.95 -24.89 11.86
CA GLN A 237 -17.85 -25.34 12.91
C GLN A 237 -17.08 -25.75 14.15
N GLN A 238 -16.85 -24.78 15.04
CA GLN A 238 -17.23 -24.80 16.47
C GLN A 238 -16.87 -23.48 17.14
#